data_AF-A0A1M6TCF7-F1
#
_entry.id   AF-A0A1M6TCF7-F1
#
_cell.length_a   1.000
_cell.length_b   1.000
_cell.length_c   1.000
_cell.angle_alpha   90.00
_cell.angle_beta   90.00
_cell.angle_gamma   90.00
#
_symmetry.space_group_name_H-M   'P 1'
#
loop_
_entity.id
_entity.type
_entity.pdbx_description
1 polymer ?
#
loop_
_entity_poly.entity_id
_entity_poly.type
_entity_poly.pdbx_seq_one_letter_code
_entity_poly.pdbx_strand_id
1 'polypeptide(L)' 'MARPIRETPILFGEDARRFLERMQNPEPETPEEREQRLKDYEFMKKAYEIGMAEKRAREAANGGVDPWFDNV' A
#
# COMPACT_ATOMS: atom_id res chain seq x y z
N MET A 1 -17.33 -17.68 5.20
CA MET A 1 -18.14 -16.84 4.30
C MET A 1 -17.77 -15.38 4.54
N ALA A 2 -17.59 -14.58 3.49
CA ALA A 2 -17.32 -13.16 3.65
C ALA A 2 -18.53 -12.49 4.30
N ARG A 3 -18.28 -11.60 5.26
CA ARG A 3 -19.34 -10.79 5.86
C ARG A 3 -19.83 -9.80 4.79
N PRO A 4 -21.14 -9.54 4.66
CA PRO A 4 -21.64 -8.53 3.72
C PRO A 4 -20.99 -7.17 4.01
N ILE A 5 -20.55 -6.47 2.96
CA ILE A 5 -20.03 -5.11 3.08
C ILE A 5 -21.22 -4.20 3.40
N ARG A 6 -21.09 -3.40 4.47
CA ARG A 6 -22.13 -2.42 4.82
C ARG A 6 -22.10 -1.27 3.81
N GLU A 7 -23.28 -0.81 3.42
CA GLU A 7 -23.43 0.39 2.59
C GLU A 7 -22.66 1.58 3.17
N THR A 8 -21.97 2.32 2.30
CA THR A 8 -21.26 3.54 2.70
C THR A 8 -22.27 4.56 3.22
N PRO A 9 -22.11 5.08 4.45
CA PRO A 9 -23.05 6.06 4.99
C PRO A 9 -22.99 7.36 4.17
N ILE A 10 -24.16 7.86 3.79
CA ILE A 10 -24.30 9.16 3.13
C ILE A 10 -24.33 10.24 4.21
N LEU A 11 -23.42 11.23 4.12
CA LEU A 11 -23.39 12.37 5.03
C LEU A 11 -24.42 13.41 4.60
N PHE A 12 -25.07 14.06 5.57
CA PHE A 12 -26.06 15.11 5.33
C PHE A 12 -25.77 16.34 6.18
N GLY A 13 -26.38 17.47 5.81
CA GLY A 13 -26.38 18.69 6.63
C GLY A 13 -24.98 19.21 6.93
N GLU A 14 -24.68 19.42 8.20
CA GLU A 14 -23.41 19.98 8.64
C GLU A 14 -22.21 19.05 8.43
N ASP A 15 -22.40 17.74 8.60
CA ASP A 15 -21.34 16.75 8.39
C ASP A 15 -20.91 16.68 6.93
N ALA A 16 -21.88 16.77 6.01
CA ALA A 16 -21.57 16.87 4.58
C ALA A 16 -20.76 18.12 4.25
N ARG A 17 -21.10 19.27 4.86
CA ARG A 17 -20.35 20.53 4.65
C ARG A 17 -18.92 20.43 5.17
N ARG A 18 -18.72 19.95 6.40
CA ARG A 18 -17.39 19.76 7.01
C ARG A 18 -16.53 18.80 6.19
N PHE A 19 -17.12 17.73 5.69
CA PHE A 19 -16.42 16.77 4.84
C PHE A 19 -15.97 17.41 3.51
N LEU A 20 -16.87 18.13 2.83
CA LEU A 20 -16.53 18.84 1.59
C LEU A 20 -15.47 19.91 1.79
N GLU A 21 -15.51 20.64 2.89
CA GLU A 21 -14.51 21.64 3.25
C GLU A 21 -13.13 21.02 3.47
N ARG A 22 -13.05 19.88 4.18
CA ARG A 22 -11.81 19.11 4.37
C ARG A 22 -11.27 18.52 3.07
N MET A 23 -12.14 18.10 2.16
CA MET A 23 -11.70 17.62 0.84
C MET A 23 -11.11 18.76 -0.02
N GLN A 24 -11.68 19.96 0.07
CA GLN A 24 -11.18 21.13 -0.66
C GLN A 24 -9.90 21.69 -0.05
N ASN A 25 -9.74 21.56 1.27
CA ASN A 25 -8.60 22.04 2.03
C ASN A 25 -7.95 20.87 2.79
N PRO A 26 -7.23 19.97 2.10
CA PRO A 26 -6.55 18.88 2.76
C PRO A 26 -5.49 19.45 3.72
N GLU A 27 -5.42 18.90 4.92
CA GLU A 27 -4.36 19.24 5.88
C GLU A 27 -3.00 18.87 5.25
N PRO A 28 -2.05 19.81 5.14
CA PRO A 28 -0.76 19.52 4.55
C PRO A 28 0.03 18.56 5.45
N GLU A 29 0.71 17.60 4.82
CA GLU A 29 1.65 16.72 5.50
C GLU A 29 2.77 17.55 6.16
N THR A 30 3.08 17.26 7.42
CA THR A 30 4.22 17.90 8.09
C THR A 30 5.55 17.44 7.50
N PRO A 31 6.63 18.25 7.58
CA PRO A 31 7.95 17.83 7.12
C PRO A 31 8.41 16.50 7.74
N GLU A 32 8.10 16.25 9.01
CA GLU A 32 8.46 15.04 9.74
C GLU A 32 7.69 13.81 9.23
N GLU A 33 6.37 13.93 9.02
CA GLU A 33 5.55 12.86 8.42
C GLU A 33 6.04 12.53 7.01
N ARG A 34 6.37 13.55 6.22
CA ARG A 34 6.92 13.38 4.87
C ARG A 34 8.24 12.63 4.89
N GLU A 35 9.14 12.97 5.80
CA GLU A 35 10.43 12.30 5.94
C GLU A 35 10.25 10.83 6.33
N GLN A 36 9.37 10.56 7.30
CA GLN A 36 9.08 9.20 7.74
C GLN A 36 8.48 8.35 6.61
N ARG A 37 7.47 8.87 5.90
CA ARG A 37 6.86 8.18 4.76
C ARG A 37 7.88 7.84 3.68
N LEU A 38 8.81 8.75 3.38
CA LEU A 38 9.86 8.50 2.39
C LEU A 38 10.87 7.45 2.87
N LYS A 39 11.25 7.45 4.16
CA LYS A 39 12.10 6.40 4.74
C LYS A 39 11.46 5.03 4.63
N ASP A 40 10.18 4.92 4.98
CA ASP A 40 9.44 3.66 4.93
C ASP A 40 9.29 3.17 3.48
N TYR A 41 8.98 4.07 2.56
CA TYR A 41 8.93 3.76 1.13
C TYR A 41 10.26 3.23 0.60
N GLU A 42 11.37 3.92 0.87
CA GLU A 42 12.69 3.51 0.40
C GLU A 42 13.14 2.17 1.03
N PHE A 43 12.81 1.94 2.30
CA PHE A 43 13.06 0.67 2.96
C PHE A 43 12.32 -0.48 2.26
N MET A 44 11.00 -0.33 2.06
CA MET A 44 10.17 -1.36 1.43
C MET A 44 10.57 -1.61 -0.02
N LYS A 45 10.90 -0.55 -0.77
CA LYS A 45 11.39 -0.66 -2.14
C LYS A 45 12.68 -1.48 -2.21
N LYS A 46 13.65 -1.22 -1.33
CA LYS A 46 14.90 -2.00 -1.27
C LYS A 46 14.65 -3.46 -0.91
N ALA A 47 13.80 -3.72 0.08
CA ALA A 47 13.43 -5.08 0.46
C ALA A 47 12.80 -5.85 -0.72
N TYR A 48 11.91 -5.19 -1.46
CA TYR A 48 11.29 -5.75 -2.66
C TYR A 48 12.33 -6.04 -3.75
N GLU A 49 13.23 -5.09 -4.06
CA GLU A 49 14.28 -5.27 -5.06
C GLU A 49 15.21 -6.45 -4.73
N ILE A 50 15.61 -6.59 -3.47
CA ILE A 50 16.40 -7.73 -2.98
C ILE A 50 15.61 -9.03 -3.15
N GLY A 51 14.37 -9.09 -2.68
CA GLY A 51 13.53 -10.28 -2.81
C GLY A 51 13.30 -10.70 -4.27
N MET A 52 13.15 -9.73 -5.18
CA MET A 52 13.04 -9.98 -6.62
C MET A 52 14.34 -10.50 -7.23
N ALA A 53 15.49 -9.99 -6.79
CA ALA A 53 16.79 -10.51 -7.22
C ALA A 53 17.00 -11.96 -6.76
N GLU A 54 16.65 -12.26 -5.51
CA GLU A 54 16.69 -13.62 -4.96
C GLU A 54 15.74 -14.57 -5.70
N LYS A 55 14.51 -14.12 -5.99
CA LYS A 55 13.54 -14.86 -6.80
C LYS A 55 14.11 -15.22 -8.17
N ARG A 56 14.65 -14.24 -8.89
CA ARG A 56 15.28 -14.49 -10.21
C ARG A 56 16.46 -15.46 -10.12
N ALA A 57 17.25 -15.37 -9.05
CA ALA A 57 18.36 -16.30 -8.84
C ALA A 57 17.86 -17.74 -8.62
N ARG A 58 16.77 -17.92 -7.86
CA ARG A 58 16.12 -19.23 -7.68
C ARG A 58 15.53 -19.75 -8.99
N GLU A 59 14.80 -18.92 -9.73
CA GLU A 59 14.26 -19.30 -11.05
C GLU A 59 15.39 -19.74 -11.99
N ALA A 60 16.47 -18.97 -12.08
CA ALA A 60 17.63 -19.32 -12.90
C ALA A 60 18.28 -20.65 -12.48
N ALA A 61 18.34 -20.94 -11.18
CA ALA A 61 18.87 -22.20 -10.66
C ALA A 61 17.93 -23.41 -10.88
N ASN A 62 16.63 -23.18 -11.01
CA ASN A 62 15.60 -24.22 -11.05
C ASN A 62 14.86 -24.28 -12.40
N GLY A 63 15.52 -23.89 -13.49
CA GLY A 63 14.97 -24.04 -14.85
C GLY A 63 13.78 -23.11 -15.16
N GLY A 64 13.70 -21.96 -14.49
CA GLY A 64 12.66 -20.95 -14.66
C GLY A 64 11.50 -21.02 -13.66
N VAL A 65 11.59 -21.90 -12.64
CA VAL A 65 10.55 -22.10 -11.62
C VAL A 65 11.05 -21.60 -10.27
N ASP A 66 10.26 -20.83 -9.51
CA ASP A 66 10.58 -20.54 -8.11
C ASP A 66 9.96 -21.61 -7.19
N PRO A 67 10.78 -22.47 -6.54
CA PRO A 67 10.28 -23.56 -5.70
C PRO A 67 9.48 -23.10 -4.48
N TRP A 68 9.50 -21.82 -4.14
CA TRP A 68 8.76 -21.29 -2.99
C TRP A 68 7.36 -20.80 -3.34
N PHE A 69 7.11 -20.45 -4.60
CA PHE A 69 5.87 -19.78 -5.01
C PHE A 69 5.12 -20.51 -6.11
N ASP A 70 5.81 -21.29 -6.94
CA ASP A 70 5.21 -21.96 -8.11
C ASP A 70 4.83 -23.43 -7.83
N ASN A 71 5.01 -23.90 -6.58
CA ASN A 71 4.50 -25.21 -6.15
C ASN A 71 2.98 -25.16 -5.95
N VAL A 72 2.22 -25.21 -7.06
CA VAL A 72 0.77 -25.48 -7.09
C VAL A 72 0.47 -26.57 -8.10
#